data_AF-A0A090L5K5-F1
#
_entry.id   AF-A0A090L5K5-F1
#
_cell.length_a   1.000
_cell.length_b   1.000
_cell.length_c   1.000
_cell.angle_alpha   90.00
_cell.angle_beta   90.00
_cell.angle_gamma   90.00
#
_symmetry.space_group_name_H-M   'P 1'
#
loop_
_entity.id
_entity.type
_entity.pdbx_description
1 polymer ?
#
loop_
_entity_poly.entity_id
_entity_poly.type
_entity_poly.pdbx_seq_one_letter_code
_entity_poly.pdbx_strand_id
1 'polypeptide(L)'
;MTKVVEISFAFKSEKTNELPAFKPDGFRFKTSEKTIKLKSDHSYKITIKTHPATDFNFLDINGDRIVLHPVHPAGSGEYTCTWNTTGIPITNNNSRKDLILILSGTGGCIERTFQTKFYAENDSHASSGEKLETVIWKCSVDTYGTIYVAEEIFKGGKNHME
;
A
#
# COMPACT_ATOMS: atom_id res chain seq x y z
N MET A 1 22.90 5.98 16.14
CA MET A 1 21.95 7.00 15.62
C MET A 1 20.90 6.25 14.84
N THR A 2 19.63 6.35 15.22
CA THR A 2 18.53 5.67 14.53
C THR A 2 18.29 6.35 13.19
N LYS A 3 18.42 5.63 12.08
CA LYS A 3 18.11 6.17 10.74
C LYS A 3 16.60 6.36 10.64
N VAL A 4 16.16 7.47 10.05
CA VAL A 4 14.73 7.73 9.78
C VAL A 4 14.51 7.59 8.28
N VAL A 5 13.39 7.00 7.89
CA VAL A 5 12.97 6.90 6.49
C VAL A 5 11.46 7.08 6.39
N GLU A 6 11.03 7.89 5.44
CA GLU A 6 9.63 7.96 5.01
C GLU A 6 9.44 7.03 3.82
N ILE A 7 8.39 6.20 3.84
CA ILE A 7 8.04 5.28 2.77
C ILE A 7 6.60 5.57 2.34
N SER A 8 6.41 5.93 1.08
CA SER A 8 5.09 6.19 0.49
C SER A 8 4.68 5.04 -0.42
N PHE A 9 3.46 4.53 -0.26
CA PHE A 9 2.83 3.53 -1.11
C PHE A 9 1.65 4.14 -1.84
N ALA A 10 1.65 4.08 -3.18
CA ALA A 10 0.52 4.48 -3.99
C ALA A 10 0.02 3.30 -4.81
N PHE A 11 -1.30 3.20 -4.95
CA PHE A 11 -1.97 2.15 -5.71
C PHE A 11 -2.77 2.80 -6.83
N LYS A 12 -2.69 2.27 -8.04
CA LYS A 12 -3.47 2.75 -9.18
C LYS A 12 -3.97 1.56 -10.00
N SER A 13 -5.26 1.53 -10.31
CA SER A 13 -5.82 0.53 -11.22
C SER A 13 -5.10 0.60 -12.56
N GLU A 14 -4.60 -0.53 -13.06
CA GLU A 14 -4.01 -0.56 -14.41
C GLU A 14 -5.08 -0.51 -15.50
N LYS A 15 -6.30 -0.96 -15.20
CA LYS A 15 -7.42 -0.98 -16.15
C LYS A 15 -8.08 0.38 -16.28
N THR A 16 -8.35 1.07 -15.17
CA THR A 16 -9.14 2.33 -15.16
C THR A 16 -8.30 3.57 -14.88
N ASN A 17 -7.02 3.42 -14.50
CA ASN A 17 -6.19 4.52 -13.99
C ASN A 17 -6.76 5.23 -12.74
N GLU A 18 -7.75 4.64 -12.07
CA GLU A 18 -8.32 5.21 -10.86
C GLU A 18 -7.53 4.80 -9.62
N LEU A 19 -7.58 5.69 -8.62
CA LEU A 19 -7.08 5.41 -7.28
C LEU A 19 -8.12 4.57 -6.51
N PRO A 20 -7.68 3.57 -5.70
CA PRO A 20 -8.54 2.94 -4.71
C PRO A 20 -9.20 3.98 -3.80
N ALA A 21 -10.37 3.66 -3.27
CA ALA A 21 -10.92 4.46 -2.18
C ALA A 21 -10.43 3.94 -0.83
N PHE A 22 -10.42 4.80 0.19
CA PHE A 22 -10.29 4.39 1.57
C PHE A 22 -11.37 5.06 2.42
N LYS A 23 -11.60 4.51 3.60
CA LYS A 23 -12.48 5.12 4.60
C LYS A 23 -11.95 4.91 6.02
N PRO A 24 -12.22 5.85 6.94
CA PRO A 24 -12.04 5.58 8.35
C PRO A 24 -13.07 4.53 8.81
N ASP A 25 -12.60 3.53 9.53
CA ASP A 25 -13.41 2.60 10.32
C ASP A 25 -13.23 2.83 11.84
N GLY A 26 -12.26 3.67 12.25
CA GLY A 26 -11.89 3.85 13.66
C GLY A 26 -11.46 2.54 14.30
N PHE A 27 -11.62 2.40 15.61
CA PHE A 27 -11.20 1.19 16.35
C PHE A 27 -12.14 -0.01 16.20
N ARG A 28 -12.98 -0.04 15.17
CA ARG A 28 -13.97 -1.12 14.98
C ARG A 28 -13.32 -2.47 14.66
N PHE A 29 -12.16 -2.44 14.03
CA PHE A 29 -11.42 -3.63 13.60
C PHE A 29 -10.01 -3.61 14.19
N LYS A 30 -9.41 -4.78 14.37
CA LYS A 30 -8.16 -4.95 15.12
C LYS A 30 -6.92 -4.40 14.40
N THR A 31 -6.95 -4.34 13.07
CA THR A 31 -5.75 -4.19 12.25
C THR A 31 -5.40 -2.73 11.96
N SER A 32 -6.38 -1.93 11.55
CA SER A 32 -6.17 -0.50 11.24
C SER A 32 -7.46 0.29 11.42
N GLU A 33 -7.29 1.58 11.72
CA GLU A 33 -8.40 2.54 11.78
C GLU A 33 -8.96 2.90 10.41
N LYS A 34 -8.32 2.47 9.32
CA LYS A 34 -8.72 2.78 7.94
C LYS A 34 -8.77 1.52 7.10
N THR A 35 -9.71 1.47 6.16
CA THR A 35 -9.83 0.37 5.20
C THR A 35 -9.58 0.85 3.79
N ILE A 36 -8.65 0.19 3.10
CA ILE A 36 -8.45 0.36 1.66
C ILE A 36 -9.45 -0.53 0.92
N LYS A 37 -10.14 0.03 -0.07
CA LYS A 37 -11.11 -0.67 -0.90
C LYS A 37 -10.48 -1.04 -2.22
N LEU A 38 -10.37 -2.33 -2.47
CA LEU A 38 -9.77 -2.90 -3.67
C LEU A 38 -10.80 -3.73 -4.41
N LYS A 39 -10.54 -4.02 -5.68
CA LYS A 39 -11.33 -4.92 -6.51
C LYS A 39 -10.65 -6.30 -6.53
N SER A 40 -11.45 -7.35 -6.54
CA SER A 40 -11.02 -8.74 -6.83
C SER A 40 -10.74 -8.90 -8.31
N ASP A 41 -9.87 -9.84 -8.67
CA ASP A 41 -9.56 -10.19 -10.07
C ASP A 41 -9.14 -8.97 -10.90
N HIS A 42 -8.37 -8.10 -10.25
CA HIS A 42 -7.96 -6.80 -10.74
C HIS A 42 -6.44 -6.61 -10.63
N SER A 43 -5.87 -5.82 -11.53
CA SER A 43 -4.45 -5.46 -11.52
C SER A 43 -4.24 -4.03 -11.03
N TYR A 44 -3.27 -3.87 -10.12
CA TYR A 44 -2.86 -2.58 -9.57
C TYR A 44 -1.38 -2.34 -9.82
N LYS A 45 -1.06 -1.17 -10.37
CA LYS A 45 0.29 -0.62 -10.31
C LYS A 45 0.53 -0.07 -8.92
N ILE A 46 1.57 -0.54 -8.27
CA ILE A 46 2.06 -0.02 -7.00
C ILE A 46 3.28 0.85 -7.28
N THR A 47 3.31 2.05 -6.69
CA THR A 47 4.48 2.93 -6.68
C THR A 47 4.95 3.11 -5.25
N ILE A 48 6.23 2.89 -5.01
CA ILE A 48 6.88 3.04 -3.71
C ILE A 48 7.90 4.18 -3.84
N LYS A 49 7.84 5.15 -2.94
CA LYS A 49 8.83 6.24 -2.84
C LYS A 49 9.43 6.28 -1.45
N THR A 50 10.72 6.56 -1.35
CA THR A 50 11.45 6.61 -0.08
C THR A 50 12.19 7.92 0.08
N HIS A 51 12.21 8.46 1.30
CA HIS A 51 12.99 9.66 1.64
C HIS A 51 13.64 9.51 3.02
N PRO A 52 14.98 9.57 3.15
CA PRO A 52 15.97 9.61 2.07
C PRO A 52 15.89 8.33 1.21
N ALA A 53 16.45 8.40 0.00
CA ALA A 53 16.47 7.27 -0.93
C ALA A 53 17.04 6.02 -0.24
N THR A 54 16.25 4.95 -0.26
CA THR A 54 16.55 3.69 0.42
C THR A 54 16.21 2.53 -0.52
N ASP A 55 17.15 1.60 -0.66
CA ASP A 55 17.06 0.55 -1.67
C ASP A 55 16.21 -0.63 -1.22
N PHE A 56 15.19 -0.93 -2.03
CA PHE A 56 14.35 -2.11 -1.91
C PHE A 56 14.34 -2.91 -3.21
N ASN A 57 14.18 -4.23 -3.09
CA ASN A 57 14.23 -5.14 -4.22
C ASN A 57 12.93 -5.92 -4.39
N PHE A 58 12.24 -6.21 -3.27
CA PHE A 58 11.07 -7.07 -3.27
C PHE A 58 9.94 -6.47 -2.44
N LEU A 59 8.72 -6.67 -2.93
CA LEU A 59 7.49 -6.51 -2.18
C LEU A 59 6.78 -7.86 -2.14
N ASP A 60 6.67 -8.46 -0.96
CA ASP A 60 5.86 -9.65 -0.73
C ASP A 60 4.45 -9.22 -0.29
N ILE A 61 3.42 -9.75 -0.94
CA ILE A 61 2.02 -9.48 -0.60
C ILE A 61 1.33 -10.81 -0.30
N ASN A 62 0.95 -11.04 0.96
CA ASN A 62 0.42 -12.32 1.45
C ASN A 62 1.29 -13.55 1.08
N GLY A 63 2.60 -13.37 1.01
CA GLY A 63 3.56 -14.43 0.66
C GLY A 63 3.92 -14.51 -0.83
N ASP A 64 3.22 -13.77 -1.70
CA ASP A 64 3.59 -13.69 -3.12
C ASP A 64 4.66 -12.62 -3.32
N ARG A 65 5.88 -13.04 -3.67
CA ARG A 65 7.02 -12.16 -3.90
C ARG A 65 6.96 -11.48 -5.26
N ILE A 66 7.00 -10.15 -5.26
CA ILE A 66 7.02 -9.31 -6.46
C ILE A 66 8.36 -8.57 -6.55
N VAL A 67 8.99 -8.60 -7.72
CA VAL A 67 10.22 -7.84 -7.99
C VAL A 67 9.87 -6.37 -8.21
N LEU A 68 10.61 -5.49 -7.53
CA LEU A 68 10.49 -4.05 -7.71
C LEU A 68 11.35 -3.57 -8.88
N HIS A 69 10.77 -2.71 -9.72
CA HIS A 69 11.46 -2.07 -10.83
C HIS A 69 11.68 -0.58 -10.51
N PRO A 70 12.93 -0.08 -10.56
CA PRO A 70 13.20 1.33 -10.30
C PRO A 70 12.58 2.20 -11.40
N VAL A 71 11.93 3.31 -11.02
CA VAL A 71 11.27 4.24 -11.97
C VAL A 71 12.27 5.20 -12.60
N HIS A 72 13.27 5.59 -11.81
CA HIS A 72 14.44 6.38 -12.21
C HIS A 72 15.69 5.51 -12.11
N PRO A 73 16.91 6.01 -12.41
CA PRO A 73 18.13 5.23 -12.17
C PRO A 73 18.17 4.64 -10.76
N ALA A 74 18.83 3.49 -10.61
CA ALA A 74 18.97 2.79 -9.33
C ALA A 74 19.52 3.74 -8.24
N GLY A 75 19.00 3.62 -7.02
CA GLY A 75 19.33 4.52 -5.90
C GLY A 75 18.48 5.79 -5.82
N SER A 76 17.49 5.97 -6.70
CA SER A 76 16.53 7.11 -6.62
C SER A 76 15.54 6.99 -5.46
N GLY A 77 15.37 5.79 -4.90
CA GLY A 77 14.37 5.53 -3.87
C GLY A 77 12.93 5.45 -4.41
N GLU A 78 12.74 5.38 -5.72
CA GLU A 78 11.41 5.23 -6.35
C GLU A 78 11.32 3.95 -7.18
N TYR A 79 10.32 3.13 -6.85
CA TYR A 79 10.10 1.81 -7.42
C TYR A 79 8.66 1.61 -7.84
N THR A 80 8.44 0.68 -8.75
CA THR A 80 7.12 0.24 -9.15
C THR A 80 7.06 -1.26 -9.37
N CYS A 81 5.87 -1.83 -9.19
CA CYS A 81 5.56 -3.19 -9.58
C CYS A 81 4.05 -3.30 -9.90
N THR A 82 3.68 -4.43 -10.51
CA THR A 82 2.28 -4.77 -10.76
C THR A 82 1.86 -5.87 -9.80
N TRP A 83 0.73 -5.68 -9.12
CA TRP A 83 0.14 -6.66 -8.22
C TRP A 83 -1.25 -7.08 -8.72
N ASN A 84 -1.45 -8.38 -8.85
CA ASN A 84 -2.70 -8.98 -9.28
C ASN A 84 -3.48 -9.53 -8.07
N THR A 85 -4.78 -9.22 -8.03
CA THR A 85 -5.70 -9.68 -6.99
C THR A 85 -6.54 -10.89 -7.46
N THR A 86 -6.10 -11.54 -8.55
CA THR A 86 -6.76 -12.72 -9.13
C THR A 86 -6.91 -13.83 -8.10
N GLY A 87 -8.14 -14.32 -7.93
CA GLY A 87 -8.47 -15.36 -6.97
C GLY A 87 -8.61 -14.88 -5.52
N ILE A 88 -8.44 -13.59 -5.22
CA ILE A 88 -8.72 -13.05 -3.88
C ILE A 88 -10.24 -12.89 -3.71
N PRO A 89 -10.91 -13.62 -2.80
CA PRO A 89 -12.36 -13.57 -2.70
C PRO A 89 -12.87 -12.18 -2.26
N ILE A 90 -14.05 -11.82 -2.79
CA ILE A 90 -14.81 -10.65 -2.35
C ILE A 90 -15.05 -10.75 -0.84
N THR A 91 -14.85 -9.62 -0.16
CA THR A 91 -14.94 -9.54 1.29
C THR A 91 -16.37 -9.24 1.74
N ASN A 92 -16.92 -10.13 2.56
CA ASN A 92 -18.30 -10.05 3.05
C ASN A 92 -18.59 -8.76 3.84
N ASN A 93 -19.88 -8.47 4.02
CA ASN A 93 -20.31 -7.37 4.87
C ASN A 93 -19.83 -7.52 6.31
N ASN A 94 -19.53 -6.38 6.94
CA ASN A 94 -18.96 -6.29 8.29
C ASN A 94 -17.63 -7.04 8.52
N SER A 95 -16.95 -7.51 7.46
CA SER A 95 -15.64 -8.14 7.53
C SER A 95 -14.57 -7.30 6.81
N ARG A 96 -13.31 -7.55 7.15
CA ARG A 96 -12.11 -6.99 6.52
C ARG A 96 -11.13 -8.12 6.26
N LYS A 97 -10.29 -7.94 5.24
CA LYS A 97 -9.16 -8.82 4.95
C LYS A 97 -7.89 -8.10 5.32
N ASP A 98 -7.06 -8.77 6.10
CA ASP A 98 -5.70 -8.33 6.38
C ASP A 98 -4.82 -8.67 5.17
N LEU A 99 -4.14 -7.65 4.67
CA LEU A 99 -3.19 -7.74 3.56
C LEU A 99 -1.80 -7.52 4.12
N ILE A 100 -1.04 -8.60 4.28
CA ILE A 100 0.31 -8.56 4.82
C ILE A 100 1.26 -8.14 3.70
N LEU A 101 2.10 -7.15 3.99
CA LEU A 101 3.07 -6.55 3.10
C LEU A 101 4.45 -6.67 3.74
N ILE A 102 5.41 -7.20 2.99
CA ILE A 102 6.82 -7.20 3.39
C ILE A 102 7.60 -6.50 2.29
N LEU A 103 8.16 -5.33 2.60
CA LEU A 103 9.05 -4.61 1.69
C LEU A 103 10.50 -4.84 2.17
N SER A 104 11.33 -5.39 1.30
CA SER A 104 12.69 -5.83 1.67
C SER A 104 13.75 -5.55 0.60
N GLY A 105 14.98 -5.32 1.06
CA GLY A 105 16.16 -5.10 0.24
C GLY A 105 17.37 -4.71 1.07
N THR A 106 18.41 -4.17 0.43
CA THR A 106 19.63 -3.70 1.12
C THR A 106 19.39 -2.53 2.07
N GLY A 107 18.30 -1.78 1.86
CA GLY A 107 17.86 -0.69 2.73
C GLY A 107 17.18 -1.13 4.03
N GLY A 108 16.87 -2.42 4.19
CA GLY A 108 16.22 -3.00 5.35
C GLY A 108 14.97 -3.81 5.02
N CYS A 109 14.21 -4.15 6.05
CA CYS A 109 12.96 -4.90 5.94
C CYS A 109 11.87 -4.27 6.81
N ILE A 110 10.67 -4.11 6.24
CA ILE A 110 9.46 -3.68 6.93
C ILE A 110 8.33 -4.68 6.67
N GLU A 111 7.67 -5.12 7.73
CA GLU A 111 6.42 -5.87 7.66
C GLU A 111 5.26 -5.02 8.19
N ARG A 112 4.19 -4.91 7.40
CA ARG A 112 2.97 -4.18 7.77
C ARG A 112 1.75 -4.90 7.25
N THR A 113 0.62 -4.64 7.92
CA THR A 113 -0.66 -5.17 7.48
C THR A 113 -1.58 -4.01 7.12
N PHE A 114 -2.10 -4.01 5.89
CA PHE A 114 -3.22 -3.15 5.54
C PHE A 114 -4.54 -3.85 5.81
N GLN A 115 -5.46 -3.11 6.41
CA GLN A 115 -6.85 -3.53 6.48
C GLN A 115 -7.52 -3.21 5.14
N THR A 116 -8.07 -4.23 4.50
CA THR A 116 -8.64 -4.13 3.16
C THR A 116 -10.06 -4.66 3.09
N LYS A 117 -10.79 -4.24 2.06
CA LYS A 117 -12.04 -4.85 1.64
C LYS A 117 -12.01 -5.02 0.12
N PHE A 118 -12.16 -6.27 -0.33
CA PHE A 118 -12.23 -6.60 -1.76
C PHE A 118 -13.68 -6.59 -2.23
N TYR A 119 -13.91 -5.98 -3.37
CA TYR A 119 -15.22 -5.81 -4.02
C TYR A 119 -15.21 -6.46 -5.40
N ALA A 120 -16.39 -6.77 -5.93
CA ALA A 120 -16.51 -7.14 -7.34
C ALA A 120 -16.11 -5.96 -8.24
N GLU A 121 -15.68 -6.26 -9.47
CA GLU A 121 -15.22 -5.27 -10.46
C GLU A 121 -16.20 -4.09 -10.67
N ASN A 122 -17.50 -4.41 -10.70
CA ASN A 122 -18.59 -3.49 -11.00
C ASN A 122 -19.32 -2.97 -9.75
N ASP A 123 -18.83 -3.28 -8.56
CA ASP A 123 -19.46 -2.81 -7.31
C ASP A 123 -19.07 -1.36 -7.03
N SER A 124 -20.05 -0.46 -7.03
CA SER A 124 -19.85 0.98 -6.81
C SER A 124 -19.32 1.30 -5.41
N HIS A 125 -19.49 0.40 -4.43
CA HIS A 125 -18.95 0.58 -3.10
C HIS A 125 -17.42 0.56 -3.09
N ALA A 126 -16.77 -0.08 -4.07
CA ALA A 126 -15.31 -0.06 -4.24
C ALA A 126 -14.78 1.37 -4.39
N SER A 127 -15.56 2.24 -5.03
CA SER A 127 -15.18 3.63 -5.33
C SER A 127 -15.65 4.65 -4.29
N SER A 128 -16.52 4.23 -3.35
CA SER A 128 -17.08 5.11 -2.32
C SER A 128 -16.06 5.46 -1.22
N GLY A 129 -16.03 6.71 -0.79
CA GLY A 129 -15.07 7.22 0.21
C GLY A 129 -14.07 8.19 -0.42
N GLU A 130 -12.97 8.44 0.28
CA GLU A 130 -11.91 9.32 -0.18
C GLU A 130 -10.94 8.55 -1.08
N LYS A 131 -10.45 9.17 -2.16
CA LYS A 131 -9.50 8.51 -3.07
C LYS A 131 -8.12 8.44 -2.42
N LEU A 132 -7.54 7.25 -2.32
CA LEU A 132 -6.24 7.02 -1.72
C LEU A 132 -5.14 7.45 -2.69
N GLU A 133 -4.56 8.63 -2.48
CA GLU A 133 -3.41 9.09 -3.25
C GLU A 133 -2.16 8.30 -2.84
N THR A 134 -1.91 8.23 -1.53
CA THR A 134 -0.80 7.46 -0.99
C THR A 134 -0.99 7.15 0.50
N VAL A 135 -0.42 6.04 0.95
CA VAL A 135 -0.15 5.77 2.36
C VAL A 135 1.30 6.12 2.65
N ILE A 136 1.54 6.95 3.65
CA ILE A 136 2.88 7.39 4.07
C ILE A 136 3.20 6.76 5.42
N TRP A 137 4.31 6.06 5.49
CA TRP A 137 4.88 5.51 6.71
C TRP A 137 6.10 6.31 7.10
N LYS A 138 6.06 6.99 8.25
CA LYS A 138 7.26 7.56 8.87
C LYS A 138 7.89 6.49 9.74
N CYS A 139 9.12 6.12 9.40
CA CYS A 139 9.76 4.94 9.96
C CYS A 139 11.08 5.27 10.65
N SER A 140 11.45 4.41 11.57
CA SER A 140 12.78 4.34 12.18
C SER A 140 13.43 3.00 11.81
N VAL A 141 14.75 3.00 11.61
CA VAL A 141 15.52 1.81 11.25
C VAL A 141 16.49 1.49 12.38
N ASP A 142 16.46 0.26 12.86
CA ASP A 142 17.38 -0.21 13.90
C ASP A 142 18.75 -0.62 13.32
N THR A 143 19.64 -1.09 14.19
CA THR A 143 21.00 -1.50 13.84
C THR A 143 21.05 -2.77 12.99
N TYR A 144 19.97 -3.54 12.93
CA TYR A 144 19.86 -4.80 12.18
C TYR A 144 19.16 -4.61 10.83
N GLY A 145 18.71 -3.39 10.52
CA GLY A 145 17.99 -3.08 9.29
C GLY A 145 16.49 -3.38 9.37
N THR A 146 15.95 -3.67 10.56
CA THR A 146 14.51 -3.75 10.75
C THR A 146 13.93 -2.34 10.81
N ILE A 147 12.87 -2.12 10.04
CA ILE A 147 12.21 -0.83 9.87
C ILE A 147 10.88 -0.87 10.63
N TYR A 148 10.71 0.06 11.57
CA TYR A 148 9.51 0.21 12.40
C TYR A 148 8.76 1.47 12.02
N VAL A 149 7.46 1.34 11.77
CA VAL A 149 6.57 2.48 11.50
C VAL A 149 6.21 3.18 12.81
N ALA A 150 6.54 4.46 12.91
CA ALA A 150 6.16 5.32 14.02
C ALA A 150 4.83 6.04 13.75
N GLU A 151 4.55 6.38 12.50
CA GLU A 151 3.33 7.07 12.08
C GLU A 151 2.86 6.57 10.70
N GLU A 152 1.55 6.38 10.55
CA GLU A 152 0.90 5.98 9.29
C GLU A 152 -0.16 7.03 8.89
N ILE A 153 0.02 7.61 7.70
CA ILE A 153 -0.82 8.69 7.19
C ILE A 153 -1.46 8.23 5.88
N PHE A 154 -2.78 8.34 5.78
CA PHE A 154 -3.50 8.12 4.53
C PHE A 154 -3.79 9.48 3.92
N LYS A 155 -3.17 9.76 2.77
CA LYS A 155 -3.38 11.00 2.03
C LYS A 155 -4.47 10.76 0.99
N GLY A 156 -5.53 11.56 1.07
CA GLY A 156 -6.55 11.58 0.04
C GLY A 156 -6.22 12.50 -1.13
N GLY A 157 -6.67 12.11 -2.32
CA GLY A 157 -6.64 12.97 -3.49
C GLY A 157 -7.67 14.10 -3.35
N LYS A 158 -7.28 15.34 -3.63
CA LYS A 158 -8.23 16.45 -3.74
C LYS A 158 -9.19 16.14 -4.88
N ASN A 159 -10.50 16.17 -4.60
CA ASN A 159 -11.49 16.28 -5.67
C ASN A 159 -11.22 17.62 -6.38
N HIS A 160 -10.70 17.57 -7.61
CA HIS A 160 -10.91 18.68 -8.52
C HIS A 160 -12.40 18.69 -8.83
N MET A 161 -13.15 19.49 -8.06
CA MET A 161 -14.41 20.03 -8.55
C MET A 161 -14.02 21.03 -9.64
N GLU A 162 -14.19 20.61 -10.89
CA GLU A 162 -14.23 21.51 -12.04
C GLU A 162 -15.61 22.19 -12.10
#